data_AF-A0A3C0KB16-F1
#
_entry.id   AF-A0A3C0KB16-F1
#
_cell.length_a   1.000
_cell.length_b   1.000
_cell.length_c   1.000
_cell.angle_alpha   90.00
_cell.angle_beta   90.00
_cell.angle_gamma   90.00
#
_symmetry.space_group_name_H-M   'P 1'
#
loop_
_entity.id
_entity.type
_entity.pdbx_description
1 polymer ?
#
loop_
_entity_poly.entity_id
_entity_poly.type
_entity_poly.pdbx_seq_one_letter_code
_entity_poly.pdbx_strand_id
1 'polypeptide(L)'
;LIYLRPRGPLDCSDGQVLHEWCLAGWGIAWRSTWEVEADIAAGRLVTVLDAFAAPPNGIFAVFPQRKHLALRVRLWIDFLKHHYAQPDFWSGT
;
A
#
# COMPACT_ATOMS: atom_id res chain seq x y z
N LEU A 1 -13.49 14.46 16.16
CA LEU A 1 -12.99 14.17 14.81
C LEU A 1 -13.58 15.20 13.85
N ILE A 2 -12.77 15.89 13.07
CA ILE A 2 -13.24 16.76 11.98
C ILE A 2 -13.16 15.92 10.70
N TYR A 3 -14.29 15.76 10.02
CA TYR A 3 -14.35 15.12 8.71
C TYR A 3 -14.30 16.22 7.65
N LEU A 4 -13.26 16.23 6.82
CA LEU A 4 -13.11 17.15 5.70
C LEU A 4 -13.33 16.40 4.40
N ARG A 5 -14.37 16.77 3.65
CA ARG A 5 -14.56 16.31 2.27
C ARG A 5 -14.02 17.39 1.33
N PRO A 6 -12.92 17.14 0.60
CA PRO A 6 -12.43 18.06 -0.42
C PRO A 6 -13.52 18.32 -1.45
N ARG A 7 -13.60 19.56 -1.94
CA ARG A 7 -14.46 19.92 -3.08
C ARG A 7 -13.59 19.93 -4.34
N GLY A 8 -14.06 19.32 -5.42
CA GLY A 8 -13.35 19.30 -6.69
C GLY A 8 -14.01 18.37 -7.71
N PRO A 9 -13.57 18.41 -8.97
CA PRO A 9 -14.09 17.57 -10.04
C PRO A 9 -13.53 16.13 -10.00
N LEU A 10 -12.53 15.88 -9.15
CA LEU A 10 -11.84 14.60 -9.05
C LEU A 10 -12.42 13.77 -7.90
N ASP A 11 -13.05 12.64 -8.25
CA ASP A 11 -13.55 11.63 -7.31
C ASP A 11 -13.24 10.25 -7.90
N CYS A 12 -12.60 9.37 -7.13
CA CYS A 12 -12.22 8.04 -7.57
C CYS A 12 -12.08 7.09 -6.38
N SER A 13 -12.46 5.84 -6.57
CA SER A 13 -12.27 4.75 -5.61
C SER A 13 -11.15 3.78 -6.00
N ASP A 14 -10.39 4.08 -7.06
CA ASP A 14 -9.31 3.25 -7.58
C ASP A 14 -7.94 3.84 -7.22
N GLY A 15 -7.09 3.05 -6.56
CA GLY A 15 -5.78 3.49 -6.11
C GLY A 15 -4.80 3.79 -7.25
N GLN A 16 -4.91 3.09 -8.38
CA GLN A 16 -4.02 3.29 -9.53
C GLN A 16 -4.32 4.62 -10.22
N VAL A 17 -5.60 4.97 -10.36
CA VAL A 17 -6.02 6.27 -10.91
C VAL A 17 -5.52 7.41 -10.02
N LEU A 18 -5.62 7.27 -8.69
CA LEU A 18 -5.09 8.26 -7.76
C LEU A 18 -3.57 8.44 -7.88
N HIS A 19 -2.84 7.34 -8.14
CA HIS A 19 -1.40 7.39 -8.36
C HIS A 19 -1.05 8.17 -9.64
N GLU A 20 -1.72 7.87 -10.76
CA GLU A 20 -1.54 8.57 -12.02
C GLU A 20 -1.85 10.07 -11.91
N TRP A 21 -2.88 10.43 -11.15
CA TRP A 21 -3.21 11.84 -10.87
C TRP A 21 -2.12 12.55 -10.06
N CYS A 22 -1.49 11.86 -9.10
CA CYS A 22 -0.37 12.44 -8.35
C CYS A 22 0.84 12.67 -9.26
N LEU A 23 1.17 11.69 -10.12
CA LEU A 23 2.24 11.84 -11.11
C LEU A 23 1.97 12.96 -12.13
N ALA A 24 0.69 13.20 -12.45
CA ALA A 24 0.26 14.31 -13.30
C ALA A 24 0.19 15.67 -12.57
N GLY A 25 0.49 15.71 -11.26
CA GLY A 25 0.49 16.94 -10.46
C GLY A 25 -0.90 17.43 -10.05
N TRP A 26 -1.91 16.56 -10.01
CA TRP A 26 -3.30 16.94 -9.72
C TRP A 26 -3.64 16.94 -8.22
N GLY A 27 -2.70 16.58 -7.35
CA GLY A 27 -2.88 16.65 -5.90
C GLY A 27 -1.95 15.73 -5.12
N ILE A 28 -2.39 15.39 -3.90
CA ILE A 28 -1.72 14.46 -2.99
C ILE A 28 -2.59 13.20 -2.82
N ALA A 29 -1.96 12.03 -2.68
CA ALA A 29 -2.63 10.78 -2.35
C ALA A 29 -1.92 10.05 -1.23
N TRP A 30 -2.70 9.35 -0.42
CA TRP A 30 -2.17 8.44 0.60
C TRP A 30 -1.96 7.06 -0.05
N ARG A 31 -0.70 6.64 -0.15
CA ARG A 31 -0.27 5.42 -0.86
C ARG A 31 0.64 4.57 0.03
N SER A 32 0.75 3.29 -0.31
CA SER A 32 1.71 2.42 0.36
C SER A 32 3.10 2.66 -0.22
N THR A 33 4.12 2.74 0.62
CA THR A 33 5.51 2.98 0.19
C THR A 33 5.95 2.00 -0.90
N TRP A 34 5.61 0.72 -0.77
CA TRP A 34 5.96 -0.31 -1.76
C TRP A 34 5.39 -0.07 -3.17
N GLU A 35 4.29 0.68 -3.31
CA GLU A 35 3.71 1.01 -4.62
C GLU A 35 4.43 2.18 -5.30
N VAL A 36 4.95 3.12 -4.51
CA VAL A 36 5.44 4.42 -5.00
C VAL A 36 6.94 4.63 -4.79
N GLU A 37 7.64 3.66 -4.20
CA GLU A 37 9.08 3.75 -3.90
C GLU A 37 9.89 4.08 -5.15
N ALA A 38 9.59 3.43 -6.28
CA ALA A 38 10.29 3.67 -7.54
C ALA A 38 10.08 5.11 -8.07
N ASP A 39 8.90 5.67 -7.87
CA ASP A 39 8.57 7.04 -8.27
C ASP A 39 9.21 8.07 -7.33
N ILE A 40 9.30 7.77 -6.03
CA ILE A 40 10.00 8.59 -5.04
C ILE A 40 11.52 8.57 -5.32
N ALA A 41 12.09 7.38 -5.53
CA ALA A 41 13.52 7.22 -5.84
C ALA A 41 13.90 7.93 -7.15
N ALA A 42 13.00 7.94 -8.14
CA ALA A 42 13.19 8.67 -9.39
C ALA A 42 12.92 10.18 -9.29
N GLY A 43 12.49 10.69 -8.13
CA GLY A 43 12.15 12.10 -7.91
C GLY A 43 10.87 12.56 -8.63
N ARG A 44 10.04 11.62 -9.11
CA ARG A 44 8.73 11.92 -9.71
C ARG A 44 7.68 12.22 -8.65
N LEU A 45 7.82 11.60 -7.48
CA LEU A 45 7.00 11.87 -6.30
C LEU A 45 7.88 12.30 -5.13
N VAL A 46 7.26 12.99 -4.17
CA VAL A 46 7.89 13.39 -2.90
C VAL A 46 6.94 13.07 -1.76
N THR A 47 7.48 12.65 -0.61
CA THR A 47 6.68 12.45 0.59
C THR A 47 6.26 13.78 1.19
N VAL A 48 5.07 13.81 1.80
CA VAL A 48 4.52 14.98 2.47
C VAL A 48 3.81 14.53 3.74
N LEU A 49 3.75 15.43 4.74
CA LEU A 49 3.08 15.17 6.02
C LEU A 49 3.65 13.97 6.77
N ASP A 50 4.95 13.71 6.68
CA ASP A 50 5.60 12.54 7.31
C ASP A 50 5.38 12.45 8.82
N ALA A 51 5.25 13.60 9.50
CA ALA A 51 4.90 13.66 10.93
C ALA A 51 3.51 13.10 11.27
N PHE A 52 2.66 12.90 10.26
CA PHE A 52 1.30 12.36 10.36
C PHE A 52 1.17 11.01 9.64
N ALA A 53 2.29 10.37 9.29
CA ALA A 53 2.28 9.07 8.64
C ALA A 53 1.53 8.04 9.51
N ALA A 54 0.71 7.21 8.86
CA ALA A 54 0.06 6.11 9.52
C ALA A 54 1.12 5.11 10.05
N PRO A 55 0.86 4.44 11.18
CA PRO A 55 1.74 3.37 11.63
C PRO A 55 1.85 2.30 10.54
N PRO A 56 2.97 1.55 10.49
CA PRO A 56 3.16 0.50 9.51
C PRO A 56 1.99 -0.49 9.52
N ASN A 57 1.25 -0.55 8.41
CA ASN A 57 0.17 -1.51 8.24
C ASN A 57 0.74 -2.79 7.62
N GLY A 58 0.52 -3.91 8.29
CA GLY A 58 0.94 -5.21 7.78
C GLY A 58 0.06 -5.71 6.64
N ILE A 59 0.57 -6.66 5.86
CA ILE A 59 -0.22 -7.45 4.92
C ILE A 59 -0.73 -8.70 5.65
N PHE A 60 -2.03 -8.94 5.58
CA PHE A 60 -2.69 -10.03 6.30
C PHE A 60 -3.29 -11.04 5.33
N ALA A 61 -3.00 -12.32 5.56
CA ALA A 61 -3.71 -13.42 4.93
C ALA A 61 -4.98 -13.72 5.73
N VAL A 62 -6.15 -13.41 5.17
CA VAL A 62 -7.46 -13.66 5.81
C VAL A 62 -8.07 -14.93 5.23
N PHE A 63 -8.48 -15.86 6.09
CA PHE A 63 -9.11 -17.12 5.70
C PHE A 63 -10.17 -17.53 6.74
N PRO A 64 -11.20 -18.30 6.34
CA PRO A 64 -12.23 -18.74 7.26
C PRO A 64 -11.66 -19.56 8.42
N GLN A 65 -12.12 -19.30 9.64
CA GLN A 65 -11.77 -20.11 10.79
C GLN A 65 -12.30 -21.53 10.57
N ARG A 66 -11.39 -22.50 10.41
CA ARG A 66 -11.71 -23.92 10.30
C ARG A 66 -10.90 -24.70 11.33
N LYS A 67 -11.51 -25.72 11.93
CA LYS A 67 -10.87 -26.60 12.93
C LYS A 67 -9.57 -27.23 12.39
N HIS A 68 -9.51 -27.50 11.09
CA HIS A 68 -8.31 -27.95 10.39
C HIS A 68 -8.11 -27.13 9.11
N LEU A 69 -7.00 -26.39 9.04
CA LEU A 69 -6.54 -25.74 7.82
C LEU A 69 -5.87 -26.79 6.93
N ALA A 70 -6.27 -26.88 5.65
CA ALA A 70 -5.65 -27.82 4.72
C ALA A 70 -4.14 -27.56 4.60
N LEU A 71 -3.32 -28.62 4.62
CA LEU A 71 -1.86 -28.50 4.61
C LEU A 71 -1.34 -27.63 3.46
N ARG A 72 -1.91 -27.77 2.27
CA ARG A 72 -1.56 -26.94 1.09
C ARG A 72 -1.72 -25.43 1.34
N VAL A 73 -2.76 -25.01 2.07
CA VAL A 73 -3.02 -23.60 2.38
C VAL A 73 -2.03 -23.10 3.41
N ARG A 74 -1.74 -23.92 4.43
CA ARG A 74 -0.72 -23.60 5.43
C ARG A 74 0.65 -23.42 4.77
N LEU A 75 1.08 -24.38 3.96
CA LEU A 75 2.37 -24.30 3.26
C LEU A 75 2.46 -23.09 2.32
N TRP A 76 1.36 -22.74 1.65
CA TRP A 76 1.32 -21.54 0.82
C TRP A 76 1.41 -20.24 1.64
N ILE A 77 0.71 -20.16 2.78
CA ILE A 77 0.83 -19.02 3.70
C ILE A 77 2.25 -18.91 4.25
N ASP A 78 2.85 -20.04 4.64
CA ASP A 78 4.23 -20.08 5.15
C ASP A 78 5.22 -19.62 4.07
N PHE A 79 5.02 -20.03 2.82
CA PHE A 79 5.78 -19.54 1.68
C PHE A 79 5.65 -18.01 1.51
N LEU A 80 4.43 -17.48 1.49
CA LEU A 80 4.21 -16.03 1.37
C LEU A 80 4.84 -15.25 2.52
N LYS A 81 4.70 -15.73 3.75
CA LYS A 81 5.33 -15.12 4.93
C LYS A 81 6.84 -15.09 4.79
N HIS A 82 7.45 -16.19 4.36
CA HIS A 82 8.90 -16.25 4.17
C HIS A 82 9.38 -15.27 3.10
N HIS A 83 8.63 -15.14 2.01
CA HIS A 83 8.98 -14.28 0.90
C HIS A 83 8.79 -12.78 1.24
N TYR A 84 7.63 -12.40 1.78
CA TYR A 84 7.31 -11.01 2.12
C TYR A 84 8.02 -10.48 3.38
N ALA A 85 8.58 -11.38 4.22
CA ALA A 85 9.39 -10.98 5.37
C ALA A 85 10.83 -10.61 4.98
N GLN A 86 11.24 -10.82 3.73
CA GLN A 86 12.58 -10.41 3.30
C GLN A 86 12.66 -8.87 3.30
N PRO A 87 13.69 -8.28 3.94
CA PRO A 87 13.81 -6.82 4.04
C PRO A 87 13.77 -6.11 2.69
N ASP A 88 14.37 -6.73 1.69
CA ASP A 88 14.54 -6.15 0.36
C ASP A 88 13.38 -6.48 -0.60
N PHE A 89 12.38 -7.24 -0.16
CA PHE A 89 11.27 -7.63 -1.04
C PHE A 89 10.46 -6.42 -1.52
N TRP A 90 10.33 -5.40 -0.66
CA TRP A 90 9.53 -4.20 -0.93
C TRP A 90 10.37 -3.03 -1.48
N SER A 91 11.70 -3.12 -1.44
CA SER A 91 12.56 -2.17 -2.12
C SER A 91 12.56 -2.52 -3.62
N GLY A 92 11.99 -1.64 -4.44
CA GLY A 92 11.94 -1.83 -5.89
C GLY A 92 13.31 -2.20 -6.46
N THR A 93 13.37 -3.27 -7.23
CA THR A 93 14.54 -3.63 -8.05
C THR A 93 14.69 -2.67 -9.22
#